data_AF-A0AAD1JZS4-F1
#
_entry.id   AF-A0AAD1JZS4-F1
#
_cell.length_a   1.000
_cell.length_b   1.000
_cell.length_c   1.000
_cell.angle_alpha   90.00
_cell.angle_beta   90.00
_cell.angle_gamma   90.00
#
_symmetry.space_group_name_H-M   'P 1'
#
loop_
_entity.id
_entity.type
_entity.pdbx_description
1 polymer ?
#
loop_
_entity_poly.entity_id
_entity_poly.type
_entity_poly.pdbx_seq_one_letter_code
_entity_poly.pdbx_strand_id
1 'polypeptide(L)' 'MSKLLVVKGHPLTAEYSLSLKGLDAFVKSYKSAHPEDEIEELDVFSADIPTLNTELVSGHVCR' A
#
# COMPACT_ATOMS: atom_id res chain seq x y z
N MET A 1 -0.72 -19.60 5.58
CA MET A 1 0.26 -18.48 5.60
C MET A 1 0.47 -17.92 4.20
N SER A 2 -0.28 -16.86 3.91
CA SER A 2 -0.13 -16.00 2.74
C SER A 2 0.30 -14.60 3.19
N LYS A 3 0.84 -13.81 2.27
CA LYS A 3 1.21 -12.41 2.54
C LYS A 3 0.30 -11.47 1.75
N LEU A 4 -0.37 -10.56 2.45
CA LEU A 4 -1.25 -9.54 1.90
C LEU A 4 -0.56 -8.17 1.94
N LEU A 5 -0.38 -7.55 0.78
CA LEU A 5 0.08 -6.17 0.68
C LEU A 5 -1.11 -5.22 0.52
N VAL A 6 -1.27 -4.30 1.47
CA VAL A 6 -2.29 -3.24 1.46
C VAL A 6 -1.68 -1.96 0.90
N VAL A 7 -2.07 -1.57 -0.31
CA VAL A 7 -1.55 -0.38 -0.98
C VAL A 7 -2.52 0.80 -0.80
N LYS A 8 -2.13 1.77 0.04
CA LYS A 8 -2.89 3.00 0.30
C LYS A 8 -2.48 4.08 -0.71
N GLY A 9 -3.31 4.24 -1.74
CA GLY A 9 -3.16 5.27 -2.77
C GLY A 9 -4.01 6.51 -2.52
N HIS A 10 -4.04 7.04 -1.29
CA HIS A 10 -4.86 8.22 -0.98
C HIS A 10 -4.12 9.18 -0.03
N PRO A 11 -4.14 10.51 -0.28
CA PRO A 11 -3.34 11.47 0.50
C PRO A 11 -3.94 11.83 1.87
N LEU A 12 -5.24 11.56 2.07
CA LEU A 12 -5.95 11.81 3.33
C LEU A 12 -5.99 10.55 4.21
N THR A 13 -6.40 10.70 5.47
CA THR A 13 -6.61 9.59 6.40
C THR A 13 -8.00 8.95 6.24
N ALA A 14 -8.21 7.80 6.89
CA ALA A 14 -9.51 7.13 6.93
C ALA A 14 -10.61 7.98 7.56
N GLU A 15 -10.33 8.99 8.38
CA GLU A 15 -11.38 9.89 8.90
C GLU A 15 -12.08 10.68 7.78
N TYR A 16 -11.31 11.06 6.75
CA TYR A 16 -11.73 11.98 5.69
C TYR A 16 -11.92 11.31 4.32
N SER A 17 -11.56 10.03 4.17
CA SER A 17 -11.67 9.29 2.92
C SER A 17 -12.59 8.07 3.04
N LEU A 18 -13.68 8.04 2.27
CA LEU A 18 -14.63 6.92 2.25
C LEU A 18 -13.99 5.62 1.77
N SER A 19 -13.05 5.70 0.81
CA SER A 19 -12.33 4.52 0.31
C SER A 19 -11.42 3.92 1.39
N LEU A 20 -10.72 4.77 2.16
CA LEU A 20 -9.90 4.31 3.27
C LEU A 20 -10.73 3.76 4.44
N LYS A 21 -11.92 4.33 4.73
CA LYS A 21 -12.85 3.71 5.70
C LYS A 21 -13.25 2.29 5.30
N GLY A 22 -13.55 2.08 4.01
CA GLY A 22 -13.87 0.77 3.47
C GLY A 22 -12.68 -0.19 3.56
N LEU A 23 -11.48 0.30 3.26
CA LEU A 23 -10.24 -0.47 3.39
C LEU A 23 -9.98 -0.90 4.85
N ASP A 24 -10.14 0.01 5.81
CA ASP A 24 -10.01 -0.28 7.25
C ASP A 24 -10.97 -1.39 7.69
N ALA A 25 -12.22 -1.33 7.24
CA ALA A 25 -13.21 -2.36 7.53
C ALA A 25 -12.80 -3.71 6.92
N PHE A 26 -12.34 -3.71 5.66
CA PHE A 26 -11.84 -4.90 4.99
C PHE A 26 -10.65 -5.53 5.72
N VAL A 27 -9.62 -4.74 6.05
CA VAL A 27 -8.41 -5.24 6.73
C VAL A 27 -8.76 -5.84 8.10
N LYS A 28 -9.67 -5.21 8.86
CA LYS A 28 -10.17 -5.76 10.14
C LYS A 28 -10.87 -7.10 9.95
N SER A 29 -11.77 -7.20 8.97
CA SER A 29 -12.45 -8.46 8.66
C SER A 29 -11.48 -9.54 8.16
N TYR A 30 -10.51 -9.18 7.33
CA TYR A 30 -9.49 -10.10 6.81
C TYR A 30 -8.61 -10.66 7.93
N LYS A 31 -8.07 -9.81 8.83
CA LYS A 31 -7.26 -10.25 9.98
C LYS A 31 -8.01 -11.23 10.89
N SER A 32 -9.32 -11.01 11.07
CA SER A 32 -10.16 -11.90 11.87
C SER A 32 -10.40 -13.26 11.20
N ALA A 33 -10.56 -13.28 9.88
CA ALA A 33 -10.77 -14.51 9.11
C ALA A 33 -9.47 -15.30 8.86
N HIS A 34 -8.33 -14.61 8.78
CA HIS A 34 -7.02 -15.16 8.45
C HIS A 34 -5.95 -14.72 9.46
N PRO A 35 -5.99 -15.21 10.72
CA PRO A 35 -5.07 -14.78 11.77
C PRO A 35 -3.61 -15.19 11.55
N GLU A 36 -3.37 -16.13 10.63
CA GLU A 36 -2.06 -16.68 10.28
C GLU A 36 -1.39 -15.98 9.08
N ASP A 37 -2.09 -15.04 8.44
CA ASP A 37 -1.58 -14.30 7.28
C ASP A 37 -0.83 -13.04 7.72
N GLU A 38 0.27 -12.75 7.02
CA GLU A 38 1.05 -11.54 7.23
C GLU A 38 0.45 -10.38 6.42
N ILE A 39 0.23 -9.24 7.06
CA ILE A 39 -0.30 -8.05 6.39
C ILE A 39 0.76 -6.95 6.46
N GLU A 40 1.17 -6.50 5.28
CA GLU A 40 2.09 -5.38 5.10
C GLU A 40 1.34 -4.18 4.51
N GLU A 41 1.58 -2.97 5.03
CA GLU A 41 0.93 -1.75 4.55
C GLU A 41 1.94 -0.84 3.83
N LEU A 42 1.63 -0.50 2.58
CA LEU A 42 2.38 0.46 1.78
C LEU A 42 1.56 1.73 1.56
N ASP A 43 2.04 2.84 2.11
CA ASP A 43 1.47 4.16 1.86
C ASP A 43 2.18 4.83 0.68
N VAL A 44 1.50 4.97 -0.45
CA VAL A 44 2.08 5.48 -1.70
C VAL A 44 2.46 6.96 -1.58
N PHE A 45 1.79 7.72 -0.71
CA PHE A 45 2.01 9.16 -0.53
C PHE A 45 3.11 9.45 0.50
N SER A 46 3.37 8.52 1.42
CA SER A 46 4.45 8.65 2.40
C SER A 46 5.73 7.93 1.97
N ALA A 47 5.64 6.93 1.09
CA ALA A 47 6.78 6.20 0.56
C ALA A 47 7.54 7.01 -0.49
N ASP A 48 8.86 6.85 -0.51
CA ASP A 48 9.72 7.41 -1.55
C ASP A 48 9.59 6.56 -2.82
N ILE A 49 8.53 6.82 -3.60
CA ILE A 49 8.25 6.11 -4.84
C ILE A 49 8.79 6.92 -6.01
N PRO A 50 9.79 6.40 -6.75
CA PRO A 50 10.38 7.12 -7.86
C PRO A 50 9.36 7.32 -8.98
N THR A 51 9.28 8.53 -9.50
CA THR A 51 8.44 8.85 -10.67
C THR A 51 9.12 8.35 -11.94
N LEU A 52 8.32 7.84 -12.89
CA LEU A 52 8.85 7.35 -14.15
C LEU A 52 9.57 8.48 -14.91
N ASN A 53 10.83 8.25 -15.27
CA ASN A 53 11.65 9.21 -16.00
C ASN A 53 12.63 8.48 -16.94
N THR A 54 13.28 9.24 -17.82
CA THR A 54 14.22 8.69 -18.82
C THR A 54 15.38 7.95 -18.18
N GLU A 55 15.87 8.39 -17.01
CA GLU A 55 16.99 7.74 -16.30
C GLU A 55 16.61 6.35 -15.79
N LEU A 56 15.41 6.20 -15.22
CA LEU A 56 14.86 4.92 -14.77
C LEU A 56 14.61 3.96 -15.94
N VAL A 57 14.05 4.47 -17.05
CA VAL A 57 13.72 3.64 -18.22
C VAL A 57 14.97 3.24 -19.01
N SER A 58 16.01 4.10 -19.03
CA SER A 58 17.25 3.84 -19.76
C SER A 58 18.22 2.90 -19.04
N GLY A 59 17.90 2.43 -17.82
CA GLY A 59 18.69 1.45 -17.09
C GLY A 59 20.05 1.96 -16.59
N HIS A 60 20.29 3.27 -16.61
CA HIS A 60 21.54 3.86 -16.11
C HIS A 60 21.63 3.89 -14.57
N VAL A 61 20.58 3.48 -13.85
CA VAL A 61 20.58 3.25 -12.39
C VAL A 61 21.20 1.87 -12.08
N CYS A 62 22.42 1.66 -12.56
CA CYS A 62 23.31 0.59 -12.11
C CYS A 62 24.75 1.03 -12.40
N ARG A 63 25.26 1.94 -11.58
CA ARG A 63 26.70 2.08 -11.38
C ARG A 63 27.01 2.47 -9.95
#